data_AF-A0A535NIJ6-F1
#
_entry.id   AF-A0A535NIJ6-F1
#
_cell.length_a   1.000
_cell.length_b   1.000
_cell.length_c   1.000
_cell.angle_alpha   90.00
_cell.angle_beta   90.00
_cell.angle_gamma   90.00
#
_symmetry.space_group_name_H-M   'P 1'
#
loop_
_entity.id
_entity.type
_entity.pdbx_description
1 polymer ?
#
loop_
_entity_poly.entity_id
_entity_poly.type
_entity_poly.pdbx_seq_one_letter_code
_entity_poly.pdbx_strand_id
1 'polypeptide(L)'
;MPENDVQIQSAKRSVTAGLPAGLIVALPGFALVALVAMLVILFGFLDASHYTTLANLLTPDPAAAAGTVSLAGGAEGVTLSIVILVVFYGIQTTSSRYSPRIIDIFTRNPLNALVFTFALASILYTFLVRAEIRPNYVPMWSVALAVVFALANFAILLPYVIYIFDIMRAESLIKGIRKRATRDIRKSVTGRRGRDGVMTCLSQITDIVFGSIQLGDVPVSIYGVEALSRFVADDYLRVKKKLRPEWFHVGHSDLPGASDQILAEVNRARTWVEYLILSSFVDFVGLTPVHRKEAVHAIALATRDIGLAAIEVGDPEVADLSVRFFNTYLRTAITRTAPTFASSTMNEYRRLAIGALEWRPDISVESAAHLLRYGRHFDESGMPAIFGAAAEDVADLAIEAQGRDPEVTRRLALLLVRNLQDLIPTARPIGLNGLFKAVAKLAFWAMASDAKDVSGILVEGIAWAPPDFVDGALNRMESMRSGLFWEVNERVIAFDWVEEPLRAQIPRLRAALKRAHGGGGAEELTAEPAAGMVMTDLIAPTQPSLPVIPANGKRAVVPEQQGANTPAQ
;
A
#
# COMPACT_ATOMS: atom_id res chain seq x y z
N MET A 1 22.13 -34.93 -36.95
CA MET A 1 22.94 -33.94 -37.69
C MET A 1 22.34 -33.73 -39.08
N PRO A 2 22.34 -32.50 -39.61
CA PRO A 2 22.95 -31.29 -39.06
C PRO A 2 21.87 -30.46 -38.31
N GLU A 3 22.04 -30.01 -37.06
CA GLU A 3 23.03 -29.02 -36.57
C GLU A 3 23.13 -27.82 -37.51
N ASN A 4 22.44 -26.71 -37.18
CA ASN A 4 22.99 -25.35 -37.38
C ASN A 4 22.14 -24.18 -36.88
N ASP A 5 20.96 -24.36 -36.30
CA ASP A 5 20.16 -23.21 -35.83
C ASP A 5 20.32 -22.86 -34.34
N VAL A 6 21.23 -23.53 -33.61
CA VAL A 6 21.48 -23.28 -32.18
C VAL A 6 22.69 -22.36 -31.93
N GLN A 7 23.41 -21.92 -32.97
CA GLN A 7 24.62 -21.11 -32.81
C GLN A 7 24.60 -19.75 -33.53
N ILE A 8 23.47 -19.03 -33.52
CA ILE A 8 23.51 -17.57 -33.77
C ILE A 8 22.61 -16.82 -32.76
N GLN A 9 22.74 -17.17 -31.48
CA GLN A 9 22.62 -16.17 -30.42
C GLN A 9 23.98 -16.08 -29.75
N SER A 10 24.93 -15.50 -30.48
CA SER A 10 26.13 -14.89 -29.90
C SER A 10 25.65 -14.05 -28.73
N ALA A 11 25.93 -14.54 -27.52
CA ALA A 11 25.81 -13.80 -26.29
C ALA A 11 26.49 -12.44 -26.49
N LYS A 12 25.69 -11.40 -26.75
CA LYS A 12 26.03 -10.05 -26.32
C LYS A 12 25.99 -10.10 -24.80
N ARG A 13 27.03 -10.70 -24.19
CA ARG A 13 27.42 -10.39 -22.82
C ARG A 13 27.60 -8.89 -22.84
N SER A 14 26.61 -8.16 -22.32
CA SER A 14 26.77 -6.72 -22.17
C SER A 14 28.03 -6.53 -21.34
N VAL A 15 28.93 -5.67 -21.80
CA VAL A 15 30.17 -5.32 -21.08
C VAL A 15 29.87 -4.73 -19.68
N THR A 16 28.59 -4.49 -19.38
CA THR A 16 28.04 -4.01 -18.13
C THR A 16 27.52 -5.10 -17.19
N ALA A 17 27.48 -6.38 -17.60
CA ALA A 17 26.96 -7.48 -16.78
C ALA A 17 27.95 -7.84 -15.66
N GLY A 18 27.75 -7.26 -14.47
CA GLY A 18 28.52 -7.53 -13.25
C GLY A 18 29.13 -6.30 -12.57
N LEU A 19 29.03 -5.12 -13.18
CA LEU A 19 29.48 -3.87 -12.55
C LEU A 19 28.40 -3.31 -11.60
N PRO A 20 28.78 -2.74 -10.44
CA PRO A 20 27.81 -2.08 -9.58
C PRO A 20 27.14 -0.92 -10.33
N ALA A 21 25.83 -0.75 -10.16
CA ALA A 21 25.01 0.20 -10.93
C ALA A 21 25.59 1.63 -10.97
N GLY A 22 26.25 2.07 -9.89
CA GLY A 22 26.92 3.37 -9.85
C GLY A 22 28.09 3.52 -10.83
N LEU A 23 28.82 2.45 -11.13
CA LEU A 23 29.96 2.46 -12.05
C LEU A 23 29.50 2.48 -13.51
N ILE A 24 28.35 1.85 -13.80
CA ILE A 24 27.69 1.88 -15.12
C ILE A 24 27.21 3.30 -15.46
N VAL A 25 26.70 4.03 -14.46
CA VAL A 25 26.21 5.41 -14.63
C VAL A 25 27.35 6.43 -14.76
N ALA A 26 28.49 6.21 -14.09
CA ALA A 26 29.68 7.04 -14.20
C ALA A 26 30.48 6.82 -15.51
N LEU A 27 30.43 5.61 -16.05
CA LEU A 27 31.20 5.18 -17.23
C LEU A 27 31.11 6.13 -18.44
N PRO A 28 29.94 6.63 -18.87
CA PRO A 28 29.88 7.50 -20.05
C PRO A 28 30.51 8.87 -19.84
N GLY A 29 30.46 9.44 -18.63
CA GLY A 29 31.12 10.72 -18.32
C GLY A 29 32.65 10.58 -18.33
N PHE A 30 33.17 9.54 -17.68
CA PHE A 30 34.60 9.24 -17.70
C PHE A 30 35.09 8.80 -19.08
N ALA A 31 34.29 8.05 -19.84
CA ALA A 31 34.62 7.64 -21.21
C ALA A 31 34.69 8.84 -22.15
N LEU A 32 33.80 9.83 -22.01
CA LEU A 32 33.85 11.06 -22.80
C LEU A 32 35.14 11.83 -22.51
N VAL A 33 35.49 12.01 -21.23
CA VAL A 33 36.74 12.68 -20.84
C VAL A 33 37.97 11.90 -21.32
N ALA A 34 37.97 10.58 -21.17
CA ALA A 34 39.05 9.73 -21.67
C ALA A 34 39.18 9.78 -23.19
N LEU A 35 38.06 9.81 -23.93
CA LEU A 35 38.05 9.97 -25.37
C LEU A 35 38.60 11.32 -25.79
N VAL A 36 38.19 12.41 -25.13
CA VAL A 36 38.71 13.75 -25.40
C VAL A 36 40.22 13.81 -25.09
N ALA A 37 40.66 13.25 -23.96
CA ALA A 37 42.07 13.18 -23.62
C ALA A 37 42.86 12.35 -24.65
N MET A 38 42.32 11.21 -25.09
CA MET A 38 42.92 10.38 -26.14
C MET A 38 43.02 11.14 -27.46
N LEU A 39 41.98 11.88 -27.86
CA LEU A 39 42.00 12.70 -29.07
C LEU A 39 43.03 13.83 -28.96
N VAL A 40 43.14 14.49 -27.80
CA VAL A 40 44.17 15.52 -27.57
C VAL A 40 45.58 14.93 -27.68
N ILE A 41 45.82 13.74 -27.12
CA ILE A 41 47.12 13.06 -27.22
C ILE A 41 47.40 12.63 -28.66
N LEU A 42 46.40 12.06 -29.34
CA LEU A 42 46.52 11.58 -30.72
C LEU A 42 46.79 12.73 -31.68
N PHE A 43 45.99 13.80 -31.63
CA PHE A 43 46.21 14.99 -32.46
C PHE A 43 47.47 15.74 -32.05
N GLY A 44 47.81 15.77 -30.76
CA GLY A 44 49.10 16.30 -30.30
C GLY A 44 50.29 15.54 -30.87
N PHE A 45 50.20 14.20 -30.99
CA PHE A 45 51.23 13.38 -31.66
C PHE A 45 51.26 13.60 -33.17
N LEU A 46 50.09 13.72 -33.81
CA LEU A 46 49.98 14.00 -35.24
C LEU A 46 50.50 15.41 -35.59
N ASP A 47 50.26 16.43 -34.76
CA ASP A 47 50.79 17.79 -34.95
C ASP A 47 52.28 17.89 -34.57
N ALA A 48 52.73 17.12 -33.58
CA ALA A 48 54.16 16.99 -33.26
C ALA A 48 54.97 16.33 -34.40
N SER A 49 54.33 15.69 -35.38
CA SER A 49 55.03 15.26 -36.60
C SER A 49 55.57 16.45 -37.43
N HIS A 50 55.16 17.69 -37.13
CA HIS A 50 55.76 18.94 -37.64
C HIS A 50 56.67 19.68 -36.62
N TYR A 51 56.66 19.33 -35.32
CA TYR A 51 57.47 20.00 -34.27
C TYR A 51 58.21 18.99 -33.38
N THR A 52 59.54 19.10 -33.32
CA THR A 52 60.50 18.05 -32.94
C THR A 52 60.53 17.57 -31.47
N THR A 53 59.65 18.01 -30.56
CA THR A 53 59.71 17.52 -29.16
C THR A 53 58.39 17.53 -28.40
N LEU A 54 58.07 16.41 -27.74
CA LEU A 54 56.92 16.21 -26.84
C LEU A 54 56.89 17.20 -25.65
N ALA A 55 58.05 17.79 -25.32
CA ALA A 55 58.19 18.79 -24.26
C ALA A 55 57.47 20.12 -24.57
N ASN A 56 57.41 20.53 -25.84
CA ASN A 56 56.71 21.75 -26.27
C ASN A 56 55.18 21.62 -26.18
N LEU A 57 54.65 20.38 -26.11
CA LEU A 57 53.23 20.11 -25.87
C LEU A 57 52.85 20.36 -24.39
N LEU A 58 53.81 20.20 -23.48
CA LEU A 58 53.64 20.32 -22.03
C LEU A 58 54.06 21.68 -21.47
N THR A 59 54.67 22.55 -22.29
CA THR A 59 55.01 23.95 -21.93
C THR A 59 54.20 24.93 -22.79
N PRO A 60 52.93 25.19 -22.46
CA PRO A 60 52.12 26.15 -23.18
C PRO A 60 52.68 27.57 -23.04
N ASP A 61 52.60 28.33 -24.13
CA ASP A 61 52.77 29.79 -24.11
C ASP A 61 51.88 30.39 -23.00
N PRO A 62 52.37 31.35 -22.18
CA PRO A 62 51.55 32.09 -21.22
C PRO A 62 50.18 32.53 -21.76
N ALA A 63 50.11 32.92 -23.04
CA ALA A 63 48.85 33.29 -23.69
C ALA A 63 47.90 32.09 -23.87
N ALA A 64 48.42 30.93 -24.28
CA ALA A 64 47.65 29.70 -24.44
C ALA A 64 47.16 29.17 -23.08
N ALA A 65 48.04 29.15 -22.06
CA ALA A 65 47.68 28.74 -20.70
C ALA A 65 46.57 29.64 -20.10
N ALA A 66 46.70 30.95 -20.26
CA ALA A 66 45.69 31.92 -19.86
C ALA A 66 44.36 31.71 -20.59
N GLY A 67 44.41 31.44 -21.90
CA GLY A 67 43.24 31.13 -22.73
C GLY A 67 42.53 29.85 -22.28
N THR A 68 43.26 28.75 -22.09
CA THR A 68 42.70 27.45 -21.67
C THR A 68 42.04 27.54 -20.30
N VAL A 69 42.70 28.13 -19.29
CA VAL A 69 42.13 28.27 -17.95
C VAL A 69 40.88 29.16 -17.98
N SER A 70 40.88 30.24 -18.78
CA SER A 70 39.73 31.12 -18.92
C SER A 70 38.55 30.44 -19.61
N LEU A 71 38.79 29.65 -20.65
CA LEU A 71 37.76 28.88 -21.34
C LEU A 71 37.21 27.77 -20.46
N ALA A 72 38.07 27.09 -19.71
CA ALA A 72 37.66 26.07 -18.75
C ALA A 72 36.73 26.65 -17.68
N GLY A 73 37.14 27.72 -16.99
CA GLY A 73 36.31 28.37 -15.97
C GLY A 73 34.98 28.91 -16.53
N GLY A 74 35.00 29.47 -17.75
CA GLY A 74 33.78 29.92 -18.44
C GLY A 74 32.83 28.76 -18.77
N ALA A 75 33.35 27.66 -19.31
CA ALA A 75 32.57 26.48 -19.68
C ALA A 75 32.01 25.74 -18.45
N GLU A 76 32.80 25.65 -17.37
CA GLU A 76 32.34 25.14 -16.06
C GLU A 76 31.18 25.98 -15.52
N GLY A 77 31.29 27.31 -15.58
CA GLY A 77 30.25 28.24 -15.14
C GLY A 77 28.93 28.04 -15.89
N VAL A 78 28.96 28.00 -17.22
CA VAL A 78 27.77 27.75 -18.06
C VAL A 78 27.15 26.39 -17.76
N THR A 79 28.00 25.36 -17.63
CA THR A 79 27.55 24.00 -17.33
C THR A 79 26.85 23.94 -15.98
N LEU A 80 27.44 24.55 -14.94
CA LEU A 80 26.84 24.64 -13.61
C LEU A 80 25.49 25.38 -13.66
N SER A 81 25.38 26.48 -14.41
CA SER A 81 24.11 27.21 -14.58
C SER A 81 23.01 26.34 -15.19
N ILE A 82 23.33 25.58 -16.26
CA ILE A 82 22.37 24.67 -16.90
C ILE A 82 21.93 23.57 -15.92
N VAL A 83 22.87 22.99 -15.18
CA VAL A 83 22.57 21.95 -14.19
C VAL A 83 21.65 22.48 -13.09
N ILE A 84 21.95 23.66 -12.55
CA ILE A 84 21.10 24.30 -11.52
C ILE A 84 19.70 24.52 -12.08
N LEU A 85 19.58 25.02 -13.31
CA LEU A 85 18.28 25.24 -13.95
C LEU A 85 17.48 23.93 -14.10
N VAL A 86 18.10 22.86 -14.59
CA VAL A 86 17.45 21.55 -14.75
C VAL A 86 17.04 20.96 -13.41
N VAL A 87 17.90 21.04 -12.40
CA VAL A 87 17.60 20.57 -11.03
C VAL A 87 16.43 21.35 -10.45
N PHE A 88 16.46 22.68 -10.55
CA PHE A 88 15.41 23.53 -10.01
C PHE A 88 14.07 23.30 -10.71
N TYR A 89 14.08 23.23 -12.05
CA TYR A 89 12.89 22.90 -12.83
C TYR A 89 12.34 21.53 -12.46
N GLY A 90 13.21 20.53 -12.36
CA GLY A 90 12.86 19.18 -11.93
C GLY A 90 12.20 19.13 -10.56
N ILE A 91 12.75 19.85 -9.58
CA ILE A 91 12.18 20.01 -8.24
C ILE A 91 10.80 20.69 -8.34
N GLN A 92 10.68 21.77 -9.10
CA GLN A 92 9.41 22.49 -9.26
C GLN A 92 8.32 21.61 -9.87
N THR A 93 8.62 20.90 -10.96
CA THR A 93 7.68 19.98 -11.61
C THR A 93 7.26 18.84 -10.69
N THR A 94 8.20 18.27 -9.93
CA THR A 94 7.90 17.19 -8.98
C THR A 94 7.08 17.70 -7.80
N SER A 95 7.42 18.88 -7.29
CA SER A 95 6.76 19.55 -6.18
C SER A 95 5.32 19.94 -6.52
N SER A 96 5.07 20.45 -7.72
CA SER A 96 3.73 20.81 -8.17
C SER A 96 2.88 19.57 -8.48
N ARG A 97 3.51 18.48 -8.92
CA ARG A 97 2.83 17.24 -9.25
C ARG A 97 2.47 16.39 -8.03
N TYR A 98 3.37 16.25 -7.06
CA TYR A 98 3.20 15.27 -5.98
C TYR A 98 3.11 15.86 -4.57
N SER A 99 4.02 16.75 -4.15
CA SER A 99 3.90 17.46 -2.87
C SER A 99 4.96 18.56 -2.72
N PRO A 100 4.60 19.76 -2.22
CA PRO A 100 5.56 20.80 -1.83
C PRO A 100 6.58 20.37 -0.77
N ARG A 101 6.24 19.39 0.09
CA ARG A 101 7.14 18.89 1.15
C ARG A 101 8.36 18.14 0.61
N ILE A 102 8.42 17.87 -0.70
CA ILE A 102 9.53 17.18 -1.36
C ILE A 102 10.74 18.10 -1.57
N ILE A 103 10.54 19.42 -1.63
CA ILE A 103 11.63 20.40 -1.86
C ILE A 103 12.76 20.21 -0.84
N ASP A 104 12.41 20.03 0.43
CA ASP A 104 13.36 19.83 1.53
C ASP A 104 14.22 18.56 1.37
N ILE A 105 13.71 17.55 0.66
CA ILE A 105 14.44 16.30 0.41
C ILE A 105 15.60 16.56 -0.56
N PHE A 106 15.38 17.42 -1.55
CA PHE A 106 16.39 17.76 -2.55
C PHE A 106 17.46 18.70 -2.01
N THR A 107 17.07 19.70 -1.20
CA THR A 107 18.01 20.69 -0.64
C THR A 107 18.91 20.07 0.44
N ARG A 108 18.42 19.07 1.19
CA ARG A 108 19.20 18.38 2.24
C ARG A 108 20.05 17.23 1.72
N ASN A 109 20.08 16.98 0.41
CA ASN A 109 20.83 15.86 -0.14
C ASN A 109 22.33 16.21 -0.17
N PRO A 110 23.19 15.48 0.58
CA PRO A 110 24.61 15.81 0.68
C PRO A 110 25.35 15.64 -0.65
N LEU A 111 24.88 14.78 -1.56
CA LEU A 111 25.52 14.61 -2.87
C LEU A 111 25.32 15.84 -3.76
N ASN A 112 24.14 16.47 -3.71
CA ASN A 112 23.88 17.71 -4.45
C ASN A 112 24.80 18.83 -3.94
N ALA A 113 24.89 18.99 -2.61
CA ALA A 113 25.79 19.97 -1.99
C ALA A 113 27.25 19.71 -2.39
N LEU A 114 27.70 18.45 -2.34
CA LEU A 114 29.07 18.08 -2.69
C LEU A 114 29.42 18.41 -4.15
N VAL A 115 28.54 18.06 -5.11
CA VAL A 115 28.76 18.35 -6.53
C VAL A 115 28.77 19.85 -6.79
N PHE A 116 27.82 20.61 -6.22
CA PHE A 116 27.78 22.06 -6.38
C PHE A 116 28.97 22.77 -5.72
N THR A 117 29.38 22.36 -4.52
CA THR A 117 30.56 22.90 -3.84
C THR A 117 31.83 22.59 -4.62
N PHE A 118 31.99 21.37 -5.14
CA PHE A 118 33.13 21.01 -5.96
C PHE A 118 33.19 21.83 -7.25
N ALA A 119 32.07 21.96 -7.98
CA ALA A 119 32.00 22.76 -9.19
C ALA A 119 32.32 24.24 -8.94
N LEU A 120 31.74 24.83 -7.88
CA LEU A 120 31.99 26.23 -7.52
C LEU A 120 33.44 26.46 -7.06
N ALA A 121 34.02 25.52 -6.31
CA ALA A 121 35.42 25.58 -5.88
C ALA A 121 36.37 25.49 -7.09
N SER A 122 36.07 24.64 -8.07
CA SER A 122 36.85 24.55 -9.32
C SER A 122 36.81 25.85 -10.12
N ILE A 123 35.61 26.45 -10.27
CA ILE A 123 35.45 27.74 -10.94
C ILE A 123 36.25 28.84 -10.23
N LEU A 124 36.16 28.90 -8.90
CA LEU A 124 36.95 29.87 -8.12
C LEU A 124 38.45 29.63 -8.28
N TYR A 125 38.88 28.35 -8.29
CA TYR A 125 40.27 27.97 -8.48
C TYR A 125 40.78 28.40 -9.87
N THR A 126 40.04 28.14 -10.95
CA THR A 126 40.42 28.57 -12.31
C THR A 126 40.56 30.09 -12.41
N PHE A 127 39.68 30.87 -11.77
CA PHE A 127 39.82 32.32 -11.69
C PHE A 127 41.07 32.78 -10.94
N LEU A 128 41.39 32.15 -9.80
CA LEU A 128 42.59 32.48 -9.02
C LEU A 128 43.87 32.14 -9.79
N VAL A 129 43.93 30.97 -10.42
CA VAL A 129 45.07 30.56 -11.27
C VAL A 129 45.23 31.52 -12.45
N ARG A 130 44.12 31.94 -13.08
CA ARG A 130 44.16 32.90 -14.18
C ARG A 130 44.77 34.25 -13.78
N ALA A 131 44.54 34.69 -12.55
CA ALA A 131 45.09 35.93 -12.00
C ALA A 131 46.60 35.83 -11.70
N GLU A 132 47.11 34.61 -11.47
CA GLU A 132 48.54 34.36 -11.20
C GLU A 132 49.39 34.33 -12.49
N ILE A 133 48.78 34.00 -13.64
CA ILE A 133 49.49 33.93 -14.93
C ILE A 133 49.94 35.33 -15.37
N ARG A 134 51.26 35.51 -15.52
CA ARG A 134 51.91 36.73 -16.02
C ARG A 134 52.62 36.44 -17.36
N PRO A 135 52.92 37.46 -18.18
CA PRO A 135 53.63 37.26 -19.44
C PRO A 135 54.97 36.51 -19.32
N ASN A 136 55.64 36.60 -18.15
CA ASN A 136 56.95 35.99 -17.92
C ASN A 136 56.89 34.78 -16.95
N TYR A 137 55.72 34.42 -16.43
CA TYR A 137 55.59 33.36 -15.42
C TYR A 137 54.25 32.62 -15.54
N VAL A 138 54.33 31.29 -15.67
CA VAL A 138 53.17 30.39 -15.73
C VAL A 138 53.29 29.36 -14.61
N PRO A 139 52.38 29.34 -13.63
CA PRO A 139 52.36 28.34 -12.57
C PRO A 139 51.83 27.00 -13.12
N MET A 140 52.71 26.22 -13.75
CA MET A 140 52.36 25.01 -14.50
C MET A 140 51.55 23.99 -13.70
N TRP A 141 51.88 23.77 -12.42
CA TRP A 141 51.14 22.86 -11.55
C TRP A 141 49.71 23.34 -11.28
N SER A 142 49.53 24.65 -11.09
CA SER A 142 48.23 25.25 -10.85
C SER A 142 47.35 25.19 -12.11
N VAL A 143 47.94 25.44 -13.28
CA VAL A 143 47.25 25.30 -14.58
C VAL A 143 46.85 23.84 -14.83
N ALA A 144 47.75 22.89 -14.60
CA ALA A 144 47.45 21.47 -14.75
C ALA A 144 46.33 21.03 -13.80
N LEU A 145 46.37 21.43 -12.53
CA LEU A 145 45.32 21.08 -11.56
C LEU A 145 43.98 21.71 -11.93
N ALA A 146 43.97 22.96 -12.44
CA ALA A 146 42.77 23.63 -12.92
C ALA A 146 42.12 22.88 -14.09
N VAL A 147 42.92 22.40 -15.04
CA VAL A 147 42.44 21.56 -16.15
C VAL A 147 41.91 20.22 -15.65
N VAL A 148 42.58 19.58 -14.68
CA VAL A 148 42.10 18.31 -14.09
C VAL A 148 40.76 18.50 -13.39
N PHE A 149 40.56 19.58 -12.62
CA PHE A 149 39.27 19.85 -11.99
C PHE A 149 38.18 20.16 -13.02
N ALA A 150 38.49 20.87 -14.10
CA ALA A 150 37.56 21.08 -15.21
C ALA A 150 37.13 19.77 -15.86
N LEU A 151 38.09 18.89 -16.19
CA LEU A 151 37.78 17.58 -16.73
C LEU A 151 36.97 16.73 -15.75
N ALA A 152 37.27 16.78 -14.45
CA ALA A 152 36.50 16.10 -13.42
C ALA A 152 35.05 16.62 -13.34
N ASN A 153 34.84 17.94 -13.43
CA ASN A 153 33.50 18.53 -13.48
C ASN A 153 32.69 18.03 -14.69
N PHE A 154 33.29 17.99 -15.88
CA PHE A 154 32.63 17.45 -17.06
C PHE A 154 32.37 15.93 -16.95
N ALA A 155 33.27 15.17 -16.33
CA ALA A 155 33.07 13.75 -16.08
C ALA A 155 31.90 13.48 -15.10
N ILE A 156 31.77 14.31 -14.05
CA ILE A 156 30.73 14.20 -13.02
C ILE A 156 29.36 14.68 -13.53
N LEU A 157 29.33 15.57 -14.53
CA LEU A 157 28.11 16.16 -15.07
C LEU A 157 27.07 15.11 -15.48
N LEU A 158 27.44 14.21 -16.39
CA LEU A 158 26.54 13.22 -16.94
C LEU A 158 25.97 12.25 -15.87
N PRO A 159 26.79 11.63 -14.98
CA PRO A 159 26.25 10.80 -13.91
C PRO A 159 25.38 11.59 -12.94
N TYR A 160 25.69 12.87 -12.69
CA TYR A 160 24.87 13.71 -11.83
C TYR A 160 23.50 14.00 -12.45
N VAL A 161 23.43 14.28 -13.75
CA VAL A 161 22.15 14.48 -14.45
C VAL A 161 21.29 13.22 -14.39
N ILE A 162 21.88 12.03 -14.65
CA ILE A 162 21.18 10.75 -14.54
C ILE A 162 20.69 10.52 -13.11
N TYR A 163 21.53 10.80 -12.12
CA TYR A 163 21.18 10.72 -10.70
C TYR A 163 19.98 11.61 -10.34
N ILE A 164 19.96 12.85 -10.82
CA ILE A 164 18.84 13.77 -10.60
C ILE A 164 17.56 13.24 -11.26
N PHE A 165 17.63 12.73 -12.50
CA PHE A 165 16.46 12.11 -13.14
C PHE A 165 15.92 10.91 -12.38
N ASP A 166 16.79 10.08 -11.80
CA ASP A 166 16.36 8.93 -11.01
C ASP A 166 15.72 9.36 -9.68
N ILE A 167 16.26 10.40 -9.01
CA ILE A 167 15.64 10.94 -7.79
C ILE A 167 14.30 11.61 -8.08
N MET A 168 14.12 12.23 -9.24
CA MET A 168 12.83 12.87 -9.59
C MET A 168 11.70 11.86 -9.79
N ARG A 169 12.00 10.57 -9.98
CA ARG A 169 10.98 9.52 -10.04
C ARG A 169 10.33 9.36 -8.68
N ALA A 170 8.99 9.36 -8.66
CA ALA A 170 8.22 9.27 -7.43
C ALA A 170 8.52 7.99 -6.64
N GLU A 171 8.80 6.88 -7.33
CA GLU A 171 9.15 5.60 -6.71
C GLU A 171 10.48 5.68 -5.95
N SER A 172 11.48 6.35 -6.51
CA SER A 172 12.77 6.59 -5.87
C SER A 172 12.63 7.52 -4.67
N LEU A 173 11.79 8.56 -4.77
CA LEU A 173 11.47 9.44 -3.64
C LEU A 173 10.80 8.68 -2.50
N ILE A 174 9.73 7.93 -2.78
CA ILE A 174 8.99 7.13 -1.79
C ILE A 174 9.93 6.12 -1.13
N LYS A 175 10.77 5.42 -1.91
CA LYS A 175 11.77 4.48 -1.38
C LYS A 175 12.77 5.17 -0.44
N GLY A 176 13.24 6.35 -0.84
CA GLY A 176 14.12 7.18 -0.05
C GLY A 176 13.49 7.65 1.26
N ILE A 177 12.23 8.11 1.21
CA ILE A 177 11.45 8.54 2.38
C ILE A 177 11.22 7.37 3.34
N ARG A 178 10.79 6.20 2.83
CA ARG A 178 10.61 4.99 3.65
C ARG A 178 11.89 4.61 4.37
N LYS A 179 13.03 4.56 3.66
CA LYS A 179 14.33 4.25 4.25
C LYS A 179 14.74 5.24 5.35
N ARG A 180 14.35 6.52 5.23
CA ARG A 180 14.55 7.51 6.29
C ARG A 180 13.66 7.21 7.50
N ALA A 181 12.37 6.92 7.29
CA ALA A 181 11.45 6.51 8.36
C ALA A 181 11.98 5.27 9.11
N THR A 182 12.43 4.23 8.39
CA THR A 182 13.06 3.03 8.97
C THR A 182 14.32 3.35 9.78
N ARG A 183 15.10 4.36 9.36
CA ARG A 183 16.28 4.79 10.11
C ARG A 183 15.88 5.53 11.38
N ASP A 184 14.87 6.39 11.31
CA ASP A 184 14.44 7.21 12.44
C ASP A 184 13.71 6.37 13.50
N ILE A 185 12.94 5.35 13.11
CA ILE A 185 12.39 4.38 14.08
C ILE A 185 13.50 3.60 14.81
N ARG A 186 14.56 3.18 14.10
CA ARG A 186 15.72 2.51 14.73
C ARG A 186 16.47 3.42 15.71
N LYS A 187 16.56 4.73 15.42
CA LYS A 187 17.12 5.71 16.37
C LYS A 187 16.21 5.95 17.58
N SER A 188 14.89 5.82 17.41
CA SER A 188 13.94 5.94 18.51
C SER A 188 14.08 4.80 19.52
N VAL A 189 14.45 3.60 19.07
CA VAL A 189 14.81 2.48 19.96
C VAL A 189 16.01 2.82 20.85
N THR A 190 16.99 3.59 20.35
CA THR A 190 18.19 3.97 21.11
C THR A 190 18.03 5.25 21.94
N GLY A 191 16.82 5.80 22.05
CA GLY A 191 16.48 6.89 22.97
C GLY A 191 16.57 8.31 22.40
N ARG A 192 16.75 8.49 21.09
CA ARG A 192 16.65 9.82 20.43
C ARG A 192 15.21 10.06 19.97
N ARG A 193 14.71 11.29 20.12
CA ARG A 193 13.37 11.71 19.63
C ARG A 193 13.30 11.60 18.10
N GLY A 194 12.83 10.46 17.59
CA GLY A 194 12.63 10.21 16.15
C GLY A 194 11.17 10.24 15.70
N ARG A 195 10.22 10.54 16.60
CA ARG A 195 8.77 10.50 16.30
C ARG A 195 8.38 11.48 15.21
N ASP A 196 8.77 12.75 15.36
CA ASP A 196 8.44 13.80 14.39
C ASP A 196 9.03 13.52 13.01
N GLY A 197 10.23 12.89 12.97
CA GLY A 197 10.87 12.44 11.73
C GLY A 197 10.07 11.33 11.03
N VAL A 198 9.58 10.35 11.79
CA VAL A 198 8.71 9.29 11.25
C VAL A 198 7.39 9.87 10.76
N MET A 199 6.72 10.71 11.56
CA MET A 199 5.45 11.36 11.16
C MET A 199 5.63 12.17 9.88
N THR A 200 6.69 12.98 9.79
CA THR A 200 6.99 13.76 8.58
C THR A 200 7.18 12.87 7.36
N CYS A 201 7.90 11.75 7.50
CA CYS A 201 8.10 10.81 6.39
C CYS A 201 6.79 10.14 5.97
N LEU A 202 5.94 9.73 6.92
CA LEU A 202 4.64 9.14 6.62
C LEU A 202 3.73 10.15 5.92
N SER A 203 3.64 11.38 6.43
CA SER A 203 2.87 12.45 5.79
C SER A 203 3.39 12.76 4.37
N GLN A 204 4.71 12.77 4.14
CA GLN A 204 5.27 12.96 2.79
C GLN A 204 4.84 11.86 1.82
N ILE A 205 4.85 10.58 2.22
CA ILE A 205 4.39 9.49 1.37
C ILE A 205 2.88 9.60 1.15
N THR A 206 2.11 9.89 2.19
CA THR A 206 0.65 10.09 2.11
C THR A 206 0.28 11.21 1.14
N ASP A 207 0.99 12.35 1.17
CA ASP A 207 0.77 13.45 0.23
C ASP A 207 1.04 13.02 -1.23
N ILE A 208 2.13 12.27 -1.46
CA ILE A 208 2.46 11.77 -2.81
C ILE A 208 1.37 10.83 -3.31
N VAL A 209 0.87 9.92 -2.47
CA VAL A 209 -0.23 9.01 -2.83
C VAL A 209 -1.50 9.81 -3.14
N PHE A 210 -1.85 10.77 -2.28
CA PHE A 210 -3.00 11.65 -2.47
C PHE A 210 -2.94 12.38 -3.82
N GLY A 211 -1.82 13.06 -4.10
CA GLY A 211 -1.61 13.75 -5.38
C GLY A 211 -1.65 12.79 -6.58
N SER A 212 -1.08 11.59 -6.43
CA SER A 212 -1.08 10.57 -7.49
C SER A 212 -2.49 10.06 -7.80
N ILE A 213 -3.34 9.85 -6.79
CA ILE A 213 -4.76 9.46 -7.00
C ILE A 213 -5.52 10.57 -7.72
N GLN A 214 -5.34 11.83 -7.30
CA GLN A 214 -5.99 12.98 -7.93
C GLN A 214 -5.59 13.16 -9.39
N LEU A 215 -4.30 13.05 -9.70
CA LEU A 215 -3.77 13.16 -11.06
C LEU A 215 -4.00 11.90 -11.92
N GLY A 216 -4.34 10.77 -11.30
CA GLY A 216 -4.51 9.50 -12.00
C GLY A 216 -3.25 8.74 -12.33
N ASP A 217 -2.17 9.02 -11.61
CA ASP A 217 -0.94 8.26 -11.65
C ASP A 217 -1.08 7.01 -10.77
N VAL A 218 -1.84 6.03 -11.28
CA VAL A 218 -2.17 4.78 -10.56
C VAL A 218 -0.93 3.98 -10.14
N PRO A 219 0.12 3.81 -10.98
CA PRO A 219 1.33 3.08 -10.56
C PRO A 219 2.01 3.71 -9.34
N VAL A 220 2.13 5.04 -9.30
CA VAL A 220 2.76 5.74 -8.18
C VAL A 220 1.90 5.64 -6.91
N SER A 221 0.57 5.73 -7.04
CA SER A 221 -0.32 5.58 -5.88
C SER A 221 -0.24 4.17 -5.28
N ILE A 222 -0.25 3.12 -6.10
CA ILE A 222 -0.08 1.73 -5.67
C ILE A 222 1.27 1.55 -4.96
N TYR A 223 2.35 2.06 -5.56
CA TYR A 223 3.69 1.96 -4.97
C TYR A 223 3.80 2.69 -3.62
N GLY A 224 3.16 3.84 -3.46
CA GLY A 224 3.13 4.56 -2.20
C GLY A 224 2.31 3.85 -1.10
N VAL A 225 1.16 3.28 -1.46
CA VAL A 225 0.36 2.44 -0.55
C VAL A 225 1.15 1.22 -0.09
N GLU A 226 1.82 0.53 -1.02
CA GLU A 226 2.70 -0.61 -0.72
C GLU A 226 3.87 -0.19 0.17
N ALA A 227 4.47 0.98 -0.06
CA ALA A 227 5.56 1.49 0.77
C ALA A 227 5.13 1.78 2.21
N LEU A 228 3.92 2.31 2.43
CA LEU A 228 3.35 2.53 3.75
C LEU A 228 3.06 1.21 4.47
N SER A 229 2.46 0.24 3.79
CA SER A 229 2.19 -1.08 4.39
C SER A 229 3.48 -1.84 4.72
N ARG A 230 4.44 -1.88 3.81
CA ARG A 230 5.75 -2.50 4.09
C ARG A 230 6.51 -1.81 5.22
N PHE A 231 6.37 -0.49 5.38
CA PHE A 231 6.95 0.17 6.55
C PHE A 231 6.36 -0.37 7.87
N VAL A 232 5.04 -0.61 7.92
CA VAL A 232 4.41 -1.19 9.11
C VAL A 232 4.83 -2.65 9.29
N ALA A 233 4.61 -3.47 8.26
CA ALA A 233 4.80 -4.92 8.29
C ALA A 233 6.27 -5.32 8.49
N ASP A 234 7.19 -4.75 7.71
CA ASP A 234 8.59 -5.19 7.67
C ASP A 234 9.46 -4.46 8.69
N ASP A 235 9.21 -3.16 8.89
CA ASP A 235 10.12 -2.29 9.65
C ASP A 235 9.61 -1.98 11.06
N TYR A 236 8.35 -1.57 11.22
CA TYR A 236 7.82 -1.06 12.48
C TYR A 236 7.41 -2.15 13.47
N LEU A 237 6.57 -3.12 13.06
CA LEU A 237 6.06 -4.16 13.96
C LEU A 237 7.17 -4.96 14.64
N ARG A 238 8.27 -5.21 13.92
CA ARG A 238 9.46 -5.93 14.44
C ARG A 238 10.19 -5.20 15.57
N VAL A 239 10.12 -3.87 15.61
CA VAL A 239 10.79 -3.05 16.62
C VAL A 239 9.83 -2.45 17.65
N LYS A 240 8.51 -2.52 17.40
CA LYS A 240 7.46 -1.95 18.26
C LYS A 240 7.62 -2.31 19.73
N LYS A 241 7.85 -3.59 20.05
CA LYS A 241 8.05 -4.09 21.43
C LYS A 241 9.30 -3.51 22.12
N LYS A 242 10.26 -2.94 21.37
CA LYS A 242 11.50 -2.35 21.89
C LYS A 242 11.41 -0.84 22.09
N LEU A 243 10.32 -0.20 21.68
CA LEU A 243 10.13 1.24 21.82
C LEU A 243 9.74 1.58 23.26
N ARG A 244 10.14 2.79 23.68
CA ARG A 244 9.83 3.28 25.03
C ARG A 244 8.36 3.67 25.15
N PRO A 245 7.76 3.64 26.35
CA PRO A 245 6.36 4.00 26.56
C PRO A 245 5.98 5.39 26.03
N GLU A 246 6.89 6.37 26.08
CA GLU A 246 6.61 7.73 25.62
C GLU A 246 6.39 7.80 24.11
N TRP A 247 6.89 6.83 23.34
CA TRP A 247 6.61 6.72 21.91
C TRP A 247 5.13 6.57 21.63
N PHE A 248 4.40 5.88 22.51
CA PHE A 248 2.99 5.51 22.32
C PHE A 248 2.01 6.54 22.87
N HIS A 249 2.50 7.58 23.55
CA HIS A 249 1.65 8.64 24.09
C HIS A 249 1.53 9.80 23.09
N VAL A 250 0.45 9.79 22.31
CA VAL A 250 0.16 10.82 21.31
C VAL A 250 -1.00 11.73 21.76
N GLY A 251 -0.96 12.99 21.31
CA GLY A 251 -2.03 13.97 21.55
C GLY A 251 -2.62 14.53 20.25
N HIS A 252 -3.51 15.51 20.37
CA HIS A 252 -4.15 16.18 19.22
C HIS A 252 -3.16 16.85 18.25
N SER A 253 -1.98 17.24 18.72
CA SER A 253 -0.92 17.77 17.86
C SER A 253 -0.34 16.72 16.91
N ASP A 254 -0.34 15.44 17.33
CA ASP A 254 0.20 14.33 16.57
C ASP A 254 -0.87 13.71 15.65
N LEU A 255 -2.14 13.69 16.10
CA LEU A 255 -3.30 13.21 15.35
C LEU A 255 -4.36 14.31 15.23
N PRO A 256 -4.19 15.28 14.31
CA PRO A 256 -5.16 16.33 14.10
C PRO A 256 -6.52 15.76 13.67
N GLY A 257 -7.60 16.20 14.31
CA GLY A 257 -8.97 15.75 14.02
C GLY A 257 -9.37 14.44 14.70
N ALA A 258 -8.48 13.78 15.44
CA ALA A 258 -8.86 12.66 16.30
C ALA A 258 -9.67 13.15 17.51
N SER A 259 -10.70 12.39 17.90
CA SER A 259 -11.44 12.64 19.14
C SER A 259 -10.66 12.12 20.37
N ASP A 260 -11.02 12.61 21.56
CA ASP A 260 -10.45 12.12 22.82
C ASP A 260 -10.57 10.59 22.98
N GLN A 261 -11.66 10.00 22.49
CA GLN A 261 -11.87 8.56 22.52
C GLN A 261 -10.91 7.81 21.60
N ILE A 262 -10.65 8.34 20.40
CA ILE A 262 -9.67 7.77 19.48
C ILE A 262 -8.27 7.86 20.09
N LEU A 263 -7.90 9.01 20.65
CA LEU A 263 -6.60 9.19 21.31
C LEU A 263 -6.44 8.22 22.50
N ALA A 264 -7.46 8.10 23.34
CA ALA A 264 -7.46 7.18 24.47
C ALA A 264 -7.26 5.73 24.00
N GLU A 265 -7.98 5.31 22.95
CA GLU A 265 -7.87 3.95 22.44
C GLU A 265 -6.52 3.68 21.77
N VAL A 266 -6.07 4.60 20.91
CA VAL A 266 -4.78 4.48 20.22
C VAL A 266 -3.61 4.45 21.21
N ASN A 267 -3.67 5.24 22.28
CA ASN A 267 -2.67 5.24 23.35
C ASN A 267 -2.73 3.94 24.19
N ARG A 268 -3.94 3.44 24.50
CA ARG A 268 -4.15 2.17 25.22
C ARG A 268 -3.60 0.99 24.43
N ALA A 269 -4.03 0.86 23.18
CA ALA A 269 -3.68 -0.22 22.27
C ALA A 269 -2.26 -0.10 21.69
N ARG A 270 -1.61 1.07 21.85
CA ARG A 270 -0.27 1.36 21.32
C ARG A 270 -0.18 1.24 19.80
N THR A 271 -1.22 1.65 19.08
CA THR A 271 -1.41 1.43 17.63
C THR A 271 -1.38 2.71 16.80
N TRP A 272 -0.80 3.80 17.29
CA TRP A 272 -0.95 5.12 16.64
C TRP A 272 -0.35 5.21 15.23
N VAL A 273 0.74 4.49 14.96
CA VAL A 273 1.37 4.48 13.63
C VAL A 273 0.50 3.72 12.63
N GLU A 274 0.01 2.56 13.04
CA GLU A 274 -0.88 1.71 12.25
C GLU A 274 -2.20 2.42 11.99
N TYR A 275 -2.77 3.05 13.02
CA TYR A 275 -3.96 3.88 12.91
C TYR A 275 -3.76 5.02 11.92
N LEU A 276 -2.66 5.79 12.03
CA LEU A 276 -2.39 6.91 11.12
C LEU A 276 -2.33 6.48 9.64
N ILE A 277 -1.67 5.35 9.36
CA ILE A 277 -1.54 4.82 8.00
C ILE A 277 -2.86 4.26 7.49
N LEU A 278 -3.56 3.46 8.29
CA LEU A 278 -4.84 2.86 7.89
C LEU A 278 -5.96 3.92 7.77
N SER A 279 -5.92 4.99 8.57
CA SER A 279 -6.78 6.17 8.39
C SER A 279 -6.48 6.88 7.07
N SER A 280 -5.20 7.05 6.71
CA SER A 280 -4.84 7.60 5.39
C SER A 280 -5.39 6.72 4.25
N PHE A 281 -5.42 5.40 4.43
CA PHE A 281 -6.02 4.48 3.47
C PHE A 281 -7.54 4.67 3.33
N VAL A 282 -8.26 4.99 4.41
CA VAL A 282 -9.70 5.35 4.33
C VAL A 282 -9.88 6.57 3.44
N ASP A 283 -9.05 7.59 3.62
CA ASP A 283 -9.09 8.80 2.80
C ASP A 283 -8.81 8.47 1.32
N PHE A 284 -7.81 7.62 1.04
CA PHE A 284 -7.49 7.19 -0.32
C PHE A 284 -8.65 6.41 -0.98
N VAL A 285 -9.31 5.51 -0.24
CA VAL A 285 -10.52 4.83 -0.72
C VAL A 285 -11.63 5.84 -0.99
N GLY A 286 -11.79 6.87 -0.17
CA GLY A 286 -12.76 7.96 -0.38
C GLY A 286 -12.49 8.81 -1.62
N LEU A 287 -11.21 9.03 -1.96
CA LEU A 287 -10.79 9.89 -3.07
C LEU A 287 -10.73 9.16 -4.42
N THR A 288 -10.49 7.86 -4.40
CA THR A 288 -10.27 7.09 -5.63
C THR A 288 -11.53 7.07 -6.49
N PRO A 289 -11.49 7.46 -7.78
CA PRO A 289 -12.63 7.35 -8.68
C PRO A 289 -13.09 5.89 -8.84
N VAL A 290 -14.41 5.64 -8.94
CA VAL A 290 -14.99 4.28 -8.97
C VAL A 290 -14.42 3.40 -10.10
N HIS A 291 -13.99 4.01 -11.21
CA HIS A 291 -13.39 3.31 -12.35
C HIS A 291 -11.91 2.94 -12.15
N ARG A 292 -11.24 3.42 -11.09
CA ARG A 292 -9.82 3.14 -10.77
C ARG A 292 -9.69 2.15 -9.60
N LYS A 293 -10.30 0.98 -9.76
CA LYS A 293 -10.36 -0.06 -8.75
C LYS A 293 -9.01 -0.60 -8.29
N GLU A 294 -7.97 -0.46 -9.11
CA GLU A 294 -6.62 -0.98 -8.86
C GLU A 294 -6.01 -0.37 -7.60
N ALA A 295 -6.27 0.92 -7.36
CA ALA A 295 -5.81 1.60 -6.14
C ALA A 295 -6.52 1.09 -4.89
N VAL A 296 -7.83 0.83 -4.96
CA VAL A 296 -8.59 0.25 -3.83
C VAL A 296 -8.17 -1.19 -3.55
N HIS A 297 -7.94 -1.98 -4.60
CA HIS A 297 -7.38 -3.31 -4.46
C HIS A 297 -6.01 -3.27 -3.77
N ALA A 298 -5.11 -2.37 -4.18
CA ALA A 298 -3.81 -2.20 -3.54
C ALA A 298 -3.92 -1.80 -2.06
N ILE A 299 -4.91 -0.96 -1.69
CA ILE A 299 -5.19 -0.58 -0.29
C ILE A 299 -5.67 -1.79 0.52
N ALA A 300 -6.59 -2.58 -0.04
CA ALA A 300 -7.10 -3.79 0.61
C ALA A 300 -5.98 -4.82 0.81
N LEU A 301 -5.13 -5.02 -0.20
CA LEU A 301 -3.94 -5.88 -0.14
C LEU A 301 -2.95 -5.38 0.92
N ALA A 302 -2.64 -4.09 0.91
CA ALA A 302 -1.77 -3.45 1.89
C ALA A 302 -2.28 -3.62 3.33
N THR A 303 -3.59 -3.55 3.54
CA THR A 303 -4.24 -3.76 4.85
C THR A 303 -4.18 -5.21 5.30
N ARG A 304 -4.40 -6.15 4.37
CA ARG A 304 -4.21 -7.59 4.61
C ARG A 304 -2.77 -7.87 5.06
N ASP A 305 -1.79 -7.33 4.36
CA ASP A 305 -0.37 -7.57 4.66
C ASP A 305 0.02 -7.03 6.04
N ILE A 306 -0.52 -5.87 6.44
CA ILE A 306 -0.37 -5.34 7.82
C ILE A 306 -0.99 -6.31 8.83
N GLY A 307 -2.22 -6.77 8.59
CA GLY A 307 -2.93 -7.68 9.50
C GLY A 307 -2.22 -9.02 9.66
N LEU A 308 -1.74 -9.61 8.57
CA LEU A 308 -0.98 -10.87 8.61
C LEU A 308 0.36 -10.71 9.32
N ALA A 309 1.09 -9.62 9.06
CA ALA A 309 2.33 -9.32 9.79
C ALA A 309 2.10 -9.10 11.29
N ALA A 310 0.96 -8.51 11.67
CA ALA A 310 0.57 -8.37 13.07
C ALA A 310 0.31 -9.72 13.73
N ILE A 311 -0.41 -10.63 13.04
CA ILE A 311 -0.64 -12.00 13.52
C ILE A 311 0.70 -12.74 13.69
N GLU A 312 1.61 -12.64 12.72
CA GLU A 312 2.94 -13.29 12.76
C GLU A 312 3.79 -12.81 13.96
N VAL A 313 3.73 -11.53 14.30
CA VAL A 313 4.47 -10.95 15.46
C VAL A 313 3.71 -11.12 16.79
N GLY A 314 2.46 -11.60 16.75
CA GLY A 314 1.59 -11.78 17.90
C GLY A 314 1.14 -10.44 18.51
N ASP A 315 0.73 -9.49 17.67
CA ASP A 315 0.13 -8.21 18.07
C ASP A 315 -1.39 -8.21 17.78
N PRO A 316 -2.23 -8.59 18.77
CA PRO A 316 -3.66 -8.76 18.55
C PRO A 316 -4.37 -7.43 18.29
N GLU A 317 -3.92 -6.33 18.91
CA GLU A 317 -4.54 -5.00 18.77
C GLU A 317 -4.45 -4.50 17.32
N VAL A 318 -3.33 -4.75 16.63
CA VAL A 318 -3.17 -4.37 15.22
C VAL A 318 -3.96 -5.29 14.29
N ALA A 319 -4.02 -6.60 14.59
CA ALA A 319 -4.80 -7.53 13.80
C ALA A 319 -6.30 -7.17 13.83
N ASP A 320 -6.83 -6.88 15.02
CA ASP A 320 -8.22 -6.45 15.20
C ASP A 320 -8.47 -5.06 14.57
N LEU A 321 -7.46 -4.17 14.61
CA LEU A 321 -7.52 -2.89 13.93
C LEU A 321 -7.66 -3.05 12.41
N SER A 322 -6.92 -3.98 11.79
CA SER A 322 -7.04 -4.29 10.35
C SER A 322 -8.45 -4.74 9.98
N VAL A 323 -9.08 -5.60 10.80
CA VAL A 323 -10.49 -6.04 10.63
C VAL A 323 -11.44 -4.83 10.66
N ARG A 324 -11.29 -3.91 11.62
CA ARG A 324 -12.10 -2.69 11.72
C ARG A 324 -11.93 -1.77 10.51
N PHE A 325 -10.73 -1.69 9.94
CA PHE A 325 -10.50 -0.88 8.73
C PHE A 325 -11.06 -1.53 7.47
N PHE A 326 -11.00 -2.87 7.31
CA PHE A 326 -11.73 -3.57 6.27
C PHE A 326 -13.24 -3.27 6.32
N ASN A 327 -13.82 -3.31 7.52
CA ASN A 327 -15.22 -2.95 7.77
C ASN A 327 -15.52 -1.49 7.36
N THR A 328 -14.58 -0.58 7.61
CA THR A 328 -14.68 0.83 7.20
C THR A 328 -14.62 0.99 5.68
N TYR A 329 -13.74 0.27 4.98
CA TYR A 329 -13.67 0.31 3.51
C TYR A 329 -14.96 -0.22 2.86
N LEU A 330 -15.53 -1.30 3.39
CA LEU A 330 -16.82 -1.81 2.94
C LEU A 330 -17.95 -0.80 3.16
N ARG A 331 -17.96 -0.10 4.30
CA ARG A 331 -18.91 0.98 4.55
C ARG A 331 -18.76 2.10 3.51
N THR A 332 -17.54 2.52 3.21
CA THR A 332 -17.26 3.53 2.18
C THR A 332 -17.74 3.07 0.80
N ALA A 333 -17.53 1.80 0.45
CA ALA A 333 -18.00 1.24 -0.81
C ALA A 333 -19.54 1.22 -0.93
N ILE A 334 -20.27 0.97 0.18
CA ILE A 334 -21.74 1.11 0.22
C ILE A 334 -22.14 2.55 -0.04
N THR A 335 -21.59 3.50 0.73
CA THR A 335 -21.94 4.93 0.62
C THR A 335 -21.70 5.49 -0.78
N ARG A 336 -20.71 4.95 -1.49
CA ARG A 336 -20.35 5.38 -2.85
C ARG A 336 -21.00 4.55 -3.96
N THR A 337 -21.83 3.56 -3.61
CA THR A 337 -22.45 2.62 -4.56
C THR A 337 -21.40 2.01 -5.51
N ALA A 338 -20.30 1.51 -4.93
CA ALA A 338 -19.12 1.03 -5.66
C ALA A 338 -18.94 -0.50 -5.51
N PRO A 339 -19.68 -1.33 -6.26
CA PRO A 339 -19.63 -2.79 -6.13
C PRO A 339 -18.28 -3.42 -6.47
N THR A 340 -17.50 -2.80 -7.36
CA THR A 340 -16.12 -3.22 -7.69
C THR A 340 -15.17 -3.04 -6.50
N PHE A 341 -15.30 -1.94 -5.76
CA PHE A 341 -14.53 -1.68 -4.54
C PHE A 341 -14.86 -2.70 -3.46
N ALA A 342 -16.16 -2.99 -3.30
CA ALA A 342 -16.64 -4.00 -2.37
C ALA A 342 -16.04 -5.38 -2.69
N SER A 343 -16.13 -5.81 -3.96
CA SER A 343 -15.63 -7.12 -4.41
C SER A 343 -14.14 -7.29 -4.17
N SER A 344 -13.34 -6.28 -4.53
CA SER A 344 -11.89 -6.27 -4.29
C SER A 344 -11.54 -6.29 -2.80
N THR A 345 -12.28 -5.53 -1.98
CA THR A 345 -12.08 -5.48 -0.52
C THR A 345 -12.45 -6.80 0.15
N MET A 346 -13.58 -7.39 -0.21
CA MET A 346 -14.06 -8.67 0.33
C MET A 346 -13.09 -9.82 0.03
N ASN A 347 -12.52 -9.86 -1.18
CA ASN A 347 -11.54 -10.88 -1.53
C ASN A 347 -10.28 -10.80 -0.66
N GLU A 348 -9.73 -9.60 -0.44
CA GLU A 348 -8.55 -9.45 0.43
C GLU A 348 -8.87 -9.65 1.90
N TYR A 349 -10.08 -9.32 2.34
CA TYR A 349 -10.56 -9.60 3.69
C TYR A 349 -10.70 -11.10 3.94
N ARG A 350 -11.22 -11.87 2.96
CA ARG A 350 -11.20 -13.33 2.99
C ARG A 350 -9.77 -13.87 3.05
N ARG A 351 -8.83 -13.32 2.28
CA ARG A 351 -7.42 -13.75 2.33
C ARG A 351 -6.77 -13.47 3.69
N LEU A 352 -7.10 -12.35 4.36
CA LEU A 352 -6.72 -12.12 5.75
C LEU A 352 -7.28 -13.22 6.66
N ALA A 353 -8.58 -13.52 6.53
CA ALA A 353 -9.25 -14.55 7.31
C ALA A 353 -8.63 -15.94 7.11
N ILE A 354 -8.24 -16.32 5.88
CA ILE A 354 -7.53 -17.57 5.59
C ILE A 354 -6.15 -17.59 6.26
N GLY A 355 -5.40 -16.50 6.16
CA GLY A 355 -4.08 -16.40 6.80
C GLY A 355 -4.15 -16.40 8.33
N ALA A 356 -5.28 -16.00 8.91
CA ALA A 356 -5.53 -16.02 10.35
C ALA A 356 -5.92 -17.41 10.90
N LEU A 357 -6.31 -18.38 10.07
CA LEU A 357 -6.90 -19.66 10.52
C LEU A 357 -6.04 -20.42 11.55
N GLU A 358 -4.71 -20.38 11.40
CA GLU A 358 -3.79 -21.14 12.26
C GLU A 358 -3.57 -20.48 13.63
N TRP A 359 -3.48 -19.14 13.66
CA TRP A 359 -3.01 -18.41 14.84
C TRP A 359 -4.11 -17.57 15.52
N ARG A 360 -5.16 -17.19 14.78
CA ARG A 360 -6.30 -16.37 15.19
C ARG A 360 -7.60 -16.82 14.50
N PRO A 361 -8.09 -18.05 14.76
CA PRO A 361 -9.33 -18.56 14.16
C PRO A 361 -10.57 -17.73 14.52
N ASP A 362 -10.51 -16.99 15.63
CA ASP A 362 -11.51 -15.99 16.02
C ASP A 362 -11.67 -14.89 14.97
N ILE A 363 -10.56 -14.35 14.44
CA ILE A 363 -10.58 -13.35 13.36
C ILE A 363 -11.20 -13.95 12.09
N SER A 364 -10.93 -15.22 11.78
CA SER A 364 -11.50 -15.85 10.59
C SER A 364 -13.03 -15.91 10.65
N VAL A 365 -13.59 -16.31 11.80
CA VAL A 365 -15.04 -16.38 12.01
C VAL A 365 -15.67 -14.98 12.10
N GLU A 366 -15.02 -14.03 12.78
CA GLU A 366 -15.47 -12.64 12.87
C GLU A 366 -15.49 -11.96 11.49
N SER A 367 -14.43 -12.14 10.70
CA SER A 367 -14.33 -11.61 9.33
C SER A 367 -15.44 -12.18 8.45
N ALA A 368 -15.74 -13.47 8.55
CA ALA A 368 -16.85 -14.09 7.83
C ALA A 368 -18.22 -13.51 8.23
N ALA A 369 -18.44 -13.28 9.53
CA ALA A 369 -19.65 -12.63 10.02
C ALA A 369 -19.78 -11.20 9.47
N HIS A 370 -18.68 -10.45 9.39
CA HIS A 370 -18.66 -9.14 8.77
C HIS A 370 -18.93 -9.18 7.27
N LEU A 371 -18.31 -10.11 6.53
CA LEU A 371 -18.54 -10.27 5.09
C LEU A 371 -20.04 -10.46 4.79
N LEU A 372 -20.70 -11.39 5.49
CA LEU A 372 -22.14 -11.62 5.32
C LEU A 372 -22.97 -10.41 5.76
N ARG A 373 -22.64 -9.78 6.90
CA ARG A 373 -23.34 -8.60 7.39
C ARG A 373 -23.27 -7.47 6.37
N TYR A 374 -22.09 -7.11 5.89
CA TYR A 374 -21.93 -6.07 4.87
C TYR A 374 -22.56 -6.47 3.54
N GLY A 375 -22.45 -7.74 3.13
CA GLY A 375 -23.14 -8.27 1.95
C GLY A 375 -24.66 -8.02 2.00
N ARG A 376 -25.30 -8.26 3.14
CA ARG A 376 -26.72 -7.95 3.35
C ARG A 376 -27.01 -6.44 3.23
N HIS A 377 -26.16 -5.58 3.78
CA HIS A 377 -26.32 -4.12 3.63
C HIS A 377 -26.17 -3.67 2.16
N PHE A 378 -25.31 -4.33 1.38
CA PHE A 378 -25.21 -4.08 -0.07
C PHE A 378 -26.49 -4.49 -0.80
N ASP A 379 -27.09 -5.64 -0.47
CA ASP A 379 -28.38 -6.07 -1.03
C ASP A 379 -29.49 -5.07 -0.71
N GLU A 380 -29.61 -4.65 0.56
CA GLU A 380 -30.55 -3.62 1.01
C GLU A 380 -30.35 -2.30 0.24
N SER A 381 -29.09 -1.92 -0.02
CA SER A 381 -28.69 -0.73 -0.78
C SER A 381 -28.81 -0.87 -2.32
N GLY A 382 -29.38 -1.97 -2.82
CA GLY A 382 -29.64 -2.17 -4.26
C GLY A 382 -28.48 -2.77 -5.06
N MET A 383 -27.49 -3.37 -4.39
CA MET A 383 -26.35 -4.07 -4.99
C MET A 383 -26.36 -5.57 -4.61
N PRO A 384 -27.42 -6.34 -4.97
CA PRO A 384 -27.65 -7.71 -4.49
C PRO A 384 -26.56 -8.71 -4.89
N ALA A 385 -25.85 -8.48 -6.00
CA ALA A 385 -24.78 -9.35 -6.46
C ALA A 385 -23.61 -9.46 -5.46
N ILE A 386 -23.38 -8.41 -4.66
CA ILE A 386 -22.31 -8.39 -3.65
C ILE A 386 -22.59 -9.34 -2.49
N PHE A 387 -23.87 -9.59 -2.17
CA PHE A 387 -24.19 -10.54 -1.12
C PHE A 387 -23.87 -11.98 -1.51
N GLY A 388 -24.15 -12.36 -2.76
CA GLY A 388 -23.73 -13.65 -3.30
C GLY A 388 -22.21 -13.81 -3.29
N ALA A 389 -21.48 -12.76 -3.67
CA ALA A 389 -20.02 -12.72 -3.60
C ALA A 389 -19.48 -12.91 -2.17
N ALA A 390 -20.07 -12.23 -1.19
CA ALA A 390 -19.71 -12.39 0.22
C ALA A 390 -19.98 -13.81 0.73
N ALA A 391 -21.10 -14.41 0.31
CA ALA A 391 -21.46 -15.77 0.69
C ALA A 391 -20.51 -16.81 0.08
N GLU A 392 -20.12 -16.64 -1.18
CA GLU A 392 -19.08 -17.47 -1.82
C GLU A 392 -17.74 -17.33 -1.10
N ASP A 393 -17.35 -16.10 -0.74
CA ASP A 393 -16.10 -15.88 -0.01
C ASP A 393 -16.07 -16.61 1.35
N VAL A 394 -17.21 -16.68 2.04
CA VAL A 394 -17.34 -17.43 3.31
C VAL A 394 -17.39 -18.94 3.07
N ALA A 395 -18.03 -19.41 2.00
CA ALA A 395 -18.02 -20.82 1.63
C ALA A 395 -16.59 -21.29 1.30
N ASP A 396 -15.83 -20.53 0.52
CA ASP A 396 -14.43 -20.81 0.22
C ASP A 396 -13.57 -20.81 1.48
N LEU A 397 -13.79 -19.87 2.41
CA LEU A 397 -13.11 -19.86 3.70
C LEU A 397 -13.43 -21.12 4.52
N ALA A 398 -14.66 -21.61 4.49
CA ALA A 398 -15.07 -22.83 5.18
C ALA A 398 -14.38 -24.08 4.60
N ILE A 399 -14.22 -24.13 3.28
CA ILE A 399 -13.48 -25.19 2.59
C ILE A 399 -12.00 -25.19 3.02
N GLU A 400 -11.35 -24.02 2.97
CA GLU A 400 -9.95 -23.85 3.39
C GLU A 400 -9.74 -24.16 4.88
N ALA A 401 -10.72 -23.84 5.72
CA ALA A 401 -10.68 -24.12 7.15
C ALA A 401 -10.70 -25.61 7.47
N GLN A 402 -11.33 -26.46 6.64
CA GLN A 402 -11.54 -27.87 6.98
C GLN A 402 -10.23 -28.63 7.19
N GLY A 403 -9.20 -28.31 6.40
CA GLY A 403 -7.89 -28.95 6.50
C GLY A 403 -7.08 -28.50 7.72
N ARG A 404 -7.50 -27.44 8.41
CA ARG A 404 -6.77 -26.81 9.52
C ARG A 404 -7.53 -26.90 10.83
N ASP A 405 -8.80 -26.50 10.83
CA ASP A 405 -9.70 -26.49 11.98
C ASP A 405 -11.15 -26.82 11.53
N PRO A 406 -11.59 -28.09 11.66
CA PRO A 406 -12.95 -28.50 11.34
C PRO A 406 -14.05 -27.79 12.14
N GLU A 407 -13.75 -27.31 13.35
CA GLU A 407 -14.73 -26.57 14.16
C GLU A 407 -14.99 -25.19 13.57
N VAL A 408 -13.97 -24.53 13.02
CA VAL A 408 -14.16 -23.29 12.26
C VAL A 408 -15.04 -23.56 11.04
N THR A 409 -14.80 -24.62 10.27
CA THR A 409 -15.68 -24.99 9.14
C THR A 409 -17.13 -25.19 9.58
N ARG A 410 -17.36 -25.91 10.68
CA ARG A 410 -18.70 -26.10 11.27
C ARG A 410 -19.35 -24.76 11.62
N ARG A 411 -18.63 -23.86 12.29
CA ARG A 411 -19.13 -22.52 12.66
C ARG A 411 -19.47 -21.66 11.45
N LEU A 412 -18.65 -21.70 10.39
CA LEU A 412 -18.89 -20.97 9.14
C LEU A 412 -20.11 -21.52 8.38
N ALA A 413 -20.29 -22.84 8.35
CA ALA A 413 -21.49 -23.47 7.79
C ALA A 413 -22.76 -23.05 8.53
N LEU A 414 -22.74 -23.05 9.88
CA LEU A 414 -23.84 -22.56 10.70
C LEU A 414 -24.14 -21.07 10.45
N LEU A 415 -23.10 -20.25 10.29
CA LEU A 415 -23.23 -18.83 9.98
C LEU A 415 -23.96 -18.61 8.65
N LEU A 416 -23.59 -19.35 7.60
CA LEU A 416 -24.23 -19.29 6.28
C LEU A 416 -25.70 -19.74 6.33
N VAL A 417 -25.98 -20.88 7.00
CA VAL A 417 -27.34 -21.41 7.16
C VAL A 417 -28.25 -20.44 7.92
N ARG A 418 -27.75 -19.85 9.02
CA ARG A 418 -28.49 -18.86 9.79
C ARG A 418 -28.86 -17.64 8.93
N ASN A 419 -27.91 -17.13 8.15
CA ASN A 419 -28.18 -16.01 7.25
C ASN A 419 -29.19 -16.38 6.16
N LEU A 420 -29.19 -17.64 5.68
CA LEU A 420 -30.17 -18.12 4.70
C LEU A 420 -31.58 -18.13 5.32
N GLN A 421 -31.72 -18.69 6.51
CA GLN A 421 -32.98 -18.73 7.27
C GLN A 421 -33.53 -17.33 7.54
N ASP A 422 -32.69 -16.40 7.98
CA ASP A 422 -33.09 -15.02 8.25
C ASP A 422 -33.56 -14.27 6.99
N LEU A 423 -33.07 -14.66 5.81
CA LEU A 423 -33.40 -13.98 4.55
C LEU A 423 -34.69 -14.52 3.92
N ILE A 424 -34.99 -15.81 4.03
CA ILE A 424 -36.15 -16.46 3.37
C ILE A 424 -37.48 -15.67 3.53
N PRO A 425 -37.85 -15.15 4.73
CA PRO A 425 -39.12 -14.44 4.90
C PRO A 425 -39.18 -13.07 4.23
N THR A 426 -38.04 -12.41 4.01
CA THR A 426 -37.95 -11.00 3.59
C THR A 426 -37.17 -10.80 2.28
N ALA A 427 -36.84 -11.88 1.60
CA ALA A 427 -35.85 -11.94 0.54
C ALA A 427 -36.23 -11.15 -0.72
N ARG A 428 -35.28 -10.34 -1.21
CA ARG A 428 -35.22 -9.97 -2.62
C ARG A 428 -34.72 -11.18 -3.43
N PRO A 429 -35.29 -11.48 -4.62
CA PRO A 429 -34.98 -12.71 -5.35
C PRO A 429 -33.48 -12.89 -5.69
N ILE A 430 -32.76 -11.80 -5.96
CA ILE A 430 -31.37 -11.85 -6.42
C ILE A 430 -30.40 -12.15 -5.26
N GLY A 431 -30.54 -11.45 -4.13
CA GLY A 431 -29.69 -11.66 -2.94
C GLY A 431 -29.86 -13.06 -2.35
N LEU A 432 -31.10 -13.54 -2.23
CA LEU A 432 -31.40 -14.90 -1.77
C LEU A 432 -30.77 -15.95 -2.67
N ASN A 433 -30.87 -15.78 -3.98
CA ASN A 433 -30.30 -16.71 -4.95
C ASN A 433 -28.77 -16.74 -4.86
N GLY A 434 -28.11 -15.60 -4.63
CA GLY A 434 -26.66 -15.53 -4.40
C GLY A 434 -26.22 -16.33 -3.17
N LEU A 435 -26.84 -16.07 -2.00
CA LEU A 435 -26.54 -16.78 -0.76
C LEU A 435 -26.85 -18.28 -0.86
N PHE A 436 -28.02 -18.64 -1.40
CA PHE A 436 -28.42 -20.03 -1.59
C PHE A 436 -27.39 -20.81 -2.41
N LYS A 437 -26.90 -20.24 -3.52
CA LYS A 437 -25.89 -20.90 -4.37
C LYS A 437 -24.61 -21.19 -3.61
N ALA A 438 -24.13 -20.28 -2.77
CA ALA A 438 -22.95 -20.51 -1.94
C ALA A 438 -23.18 -21.64 -0.93
N VAL A 439 -24.34 -21.67 -0.25
CA VAL A 439 -24.73 -22.74 0.68
C VAL A 439 -24.80 -24.09 -0.06
N ALA A 440 -25.42 -24.13 -1.24
CA ALA A 440 -25.53 -25.33 -2.06
C ALA A 440 -24.16 -25.85 -2.53
N LYS A 441 -23.28 -24.95 -3.00
CA LYS A 441 -21.89 -25.30 -3.39
C LYS A 441 -21.11 -25.89 -2.22
N LEU A 442 -21.20 -25.28 -1.04
CA LEU A 442 -20.57 -25.82 0.17
C LEU A 442 -21.16 -27.18 0.55
N ALA A 443 -22.47 -27.39 0.37
CA ALA A 443 -23.11 -28.67 0.62
C ALA A 443 -22.60 -29.75 -0.35
N PHE A 444 -22.46 -29.44 -1.64
CA PHE A 444 -21.88 -30.37 -2.61
C PHE A 444 -20.45 -30.75 -2.23
N TRP A 445 -19.64 -29.76 -1.85
CA TRP A 445 -18.28 -30.01 -1.41
C TRP A 445 -18.22 -30.87 -0.14
N ALA A 446 -19.08 -30.59 0.86
CA ALA A 446 -19.14 -31.36 2.11
C ALA A 446 -19.59 -32.81 1.86
N MET A 447 -20.55 -33.03 0.96
CA MET A 447 -21.00 -34.35 0.55
C MET A 447 -19.93 -35.11 -0.25
N ALA A 448 -19.18 -34.42 -1.12
CA ALA A 448 -18.08 -35.03 -1.88
C ALA A 448 -16.89 -35.41 -0.98
N SER A 449 -16.65 -34.62 0.07
CA SER A 449 -15.54 -34.82 1.02
C SER A 449 -15.90 -35.70 2.22
N ASP A 450 -17.11 -36.28 2.26
CA ASP A 450 -17.68 -37.06 3.37
C ASP A 450 -17.65 -36.33 4.73
N ALA A 451 -17.71 -34.99 4.72
CA ALA A 451 -17.80 -34.16 5.92
C ALA A 451 -19.23 -34.18 6.49
N LYS A 452 -19.62 -35.31 7.08
CA LYS A 452 -21.02 -35.60 7.46
C LYS A 452 -21.63 -34.53 8.36
N ASP A 453 -20.91 -34.08 9.37
CA ASP A 453 -21.39 -33.05 10.32
C ASP A 453 -21.76 -31.74 9.60
N VAL A 454 -20.87 -31.27 8.70
CA VAL A 454 -21.08 -30.05 7.92
C VAL A 454 -22.18 -30.26 6.88
N SER A 455 -22.21 -31.42 6.21
CA SER A 455 -23.23 -31.75 5.23
C SER A 455 -24.64 -31.80 5.84
N GLY A 456 -24.78 -32.31 7.06
CA GLY A 456 -26.05 -32.36 7.80
C GLY A 456 -26.59 -30.96 8.08
N ILE A 457 -25.74 -30.09 8.63
CA ILE A 457 -26.07 -28.67 8.90
C ILE A 457 -26.57 -27.96 7.63
N LEU A 458 -25.87 -28.15 6.51
CA LEU A 458 -26.21 -27.49 5.26
C LEU A 458 -27.50 -28.04 4.64
N VAL A 459 -27.72 -29.35 4.69
CA VAL A 459 -28.95 -29.99 4.20
C VAL A 459 -30.16 -29.52 5.02
N GLU A 460 -30.04 -29.50 6.35
CA GLU A 460 -31.08 -28.98 7.23
C GLU A 460 -31.38 -27.52 6.91
N GLY A 461 -30.35 -26.68 6.75
CA GLY A 461 -30.50 -25.28 6.39
C GLY A 461 -31.20 -25.06 5.04
N ILE A 462 -30.84 -25.83 4.01
CA ILE A 462 -31.46 -25.76 2.68
C ILE A 462 -32.93 -26.19 2.73
N ALA A 463 -33.29 -27.15 3.60
CA ALA A 463 -34.66 -27.65 3.70
C ALA A 463 -35.67 -26.61 4.21
N TRP A 464 -35.21 -25.50 4.82
CA TRP A 464 -36.08 -24.38 5.19
C TRP A 464 -36.55 -23.53 4.00
N ALA A 465 -35.84 -23.59 2.87
CA ALA A 465 -36.20 -22.81 1.68
C ALA A 465 -37.37 -23.46 0.91
N PRO A 466 -38.25 -22.67 0.25
CA PRO A 466 -39.37 -23.21 -0.51
C PRO A 466 -38.93 -24.24 -1.56
N PRO A 467 -39.56 -25.43 -1.64
CA PRO A 467 -39.13 -26.51 -2.53
C PRO A 467 -39.00 -26.08 -4.00
N ASP A 468 -39.95 -25.30 -4.50
CA ASP A 468 -39.95 -24.80 -5.88
C ASP A 468 -38.75 -23.89 -6.18
N PHE A 469 -38.35 -23.07 -5.20
CA PHE A 469 -37.17 -22.21 -5.31
C PHE A 469 -35.89 -23.03 -5.36
N VAL A 470 -35.78 -24.03 -4.46
CA VAL A 470 -34.63 -24.94 -4.39
C VAL A 470 -34.49 -25.72 -5.68
N ASP A 471 -35.57 -26.35 -6.16
CA ASP A 471 -35.56 -27.14 -7.39
C ASP A 471 -35.24 -26.27 -8.61
N GLY A 472 -35.81 -25.07 -8.68
CA GLY A 472 -35.49 -24.11 -9.73
C GLY A 472 -34.01 -23.69 -9.74
N ALA A 473 -33.40 -23.49 -8.57
CA ALA A 473 -32.00 -23.15 -8.44
C ALA A 473 -31.08 -24.33 -8.83
N LEU A 474 -31.38 -25.54 -8.35
CA LEU A 474 -30.61 -26.74 -8.69
C LEU A 474 -30.67 -27.06 -10.20
N ASN A 475 -31.84 -26.89 -10.84
CA ASN A 475 -31.99 -27.07 -12.29
C ASN A 475 -31.12 -26.09 -13.10
N ARG A 476 -31.01 -24.82 -12.66
CA ARG A 476 -30.11 -23.83 -13.30
C ARG A 476 -28.65 -24.24 -13.16
N MET A 477 -28.23 -24.66 -11.97
CA MET A 477 -26.85 -25.11 -11.72
C MET A 477 -26.49 -26.38 -12.52
N GLU A 478 -27.46 -27.28 -12.73
CA GLU A 478 -27.29 -28.51 -13.51
C GLU A 478 -27.21 -28.25 -15.03
N SER A 479 -27.99 -27.29 -15.55
CA SER A 479 -28.06 -26.97 -16.98
C SER A 479 -26.92 -26.08 -17.50
N MET A 480 -26.18 -25.43 -16.61
CA MET A 480 -25.11 -24.49 -16.95
C MET A 480 -23.90 -25.20 -17.60
N ARG A 481 -23.65 -24.94 -18.90
CA ARG A 481 -22.55 -25.59 -19.65
C ARG A 481 -21.24 -24.81 -19.67
N SER A 482 -21.30 -23.47 -19.64
CA SER A 482 -20.11 -22.60 -19.56
C SER A 482 -19.98 -22.04 -18.16
N GLY A 483 -18.76 -22.10 -17.61
CA GLY A 483 -18.45 -21.44 -16.34
C GLY A 483 -18.19 -19.96 -16.49
N LEU A 484 -17.84 -19.50 -17.69
CA LEU A 484 -17.52 -18.10 -17.94
C LEU A 484 -18.78 -17.26 -18.03
N PHE A 485 -18.77 -16.13 -17.33
CA PHE A 485 -19.75 -15.08 -17.51
C PHE A 485 -19.65 -14.49 -18.93
N TRP A 486 -20.78 -14.00 -19.46
CA TRP A 486 -20.85 -13.43 -20.81
C TRP A 486 -20.14 -12.07 -20.92
N GLU A 487 -20.00 -11.36 -19.79
CA GLU A 487 -19.16 -10.16 -19.63
C GLU A 487 -17.87 -10.49 -18.88
N VAL A 488 -16.79 -9.78 -19.22
CA VAL A 488 -15.56 -9.81 -18.42
C VAL A 488 -15.78 -8.98 -17.16
N ASN A 489 -16.10 -9.65 -16.05
CA ASN A 489 -16.21 -9.05 -14.73
C ASN A 489 -15.10 -9.56 -13.80
N GLU A 490 -14.98 -8.98 -12.60
CA GLU A 490 -13.94 -9.35 -11.64
C GLU A 490 -14.02 -10.80 -11.15
N ARG A 491 -15.21 -11.41 -11.20
CA ARG A 491 -15.43 -12.75 -10.66
C ARG A 491 -15.46 -13.85 -11.71
N VAL A 492 -15.30 -13.54 -13.01
CA VAL A 492 -15.10 -14.38 -14.23
C VAL A 492 -16.02 -15.61 -14.39
N ILE A 493 -16.16 -16.39 -13.34
CA ILE A 493 -17.02 -17.54 -13.15
C ILE A 493 -18.43 -17.09 -12.76
N ALA A 494 -19.42 -17.62 -13.45
CA ALA A 494 -20.82 -17.37 -13.13
C ALA A 494 -21.26 -18.09 -11.85
N PHE A 495 -22.06 -17.43 -11.01
CA PHE A 495 -22.53 -17.97 -9.73
C PHE A 495 -23.27 -19.32 -9.86
N ASP A 496 -23.98 -19.57 -10.96
CA ASP A 496 -24.67 -20.84 -11.21
C ASP A 496 -23.72 -22.00 -11.61
N TRP A 497 -22.48 -21.70 -11.98
CA TRP A 497 -21.54 -22.73 -12.40
C TRP A 497 -20.98 -23.51 -11.21
N VAL A 498 -20.92 -24.83 -11.40
CA VAL A 498 -20.38 -25.81 -10.45
C VAL A 498 -19.50 -26.76 -11.24
N GLU A 499 -18.34 -27.13 -10.71
CA GLU A 499 -17.46 -28.13 -11.32
C GLU A 499 -18.12 -29.51 -11.40
N GLU A 500 -17.74 -30.31 -12.40
CA GLU A 500 -18.39 -31.59 -12.71
C GLU A 500 -18.42 -32.59 -11.53
N PRO A 501 -17.35 -32.77 -10.72
CA PRO A 501 -17.38 -33.64 -9.55
C PRO A 501 -18.39 -33.21 -8.46
N LEU A 502 -18.56 -31.90 -8.29
CA LEU A 502 -19.50 -31.31 -7.34
C LEU A 502 -20.93 -31.34 -7.88
N ARG A 503 -21.11 -31.11 -9.20
CA ARG A 503 -22.42 -31.20 -9.88
C ARG A 503 -23.01 -32.61 -9.77
N ALA A 504 -22.17 -33.65 -9.75
CA ALA A 504 -22.59 -35.03 -9.51
C ALA A 504 -23.21 -35.27 -8.12
N GLN A 505 -23.07 -34.33 -7.17
CA GLN A 505 -23.72 -34.41 -5.86
C GLN A 505 -25.15 -33.85 -5.85
N ILE A 506 -25.62 -33.18 -6.92
CA ILE A 506 -26.99 -32.63 -7.00
C ILE A 506 -28.07 -33.71 -6.73
N PRO A 507 -28.02 -34.91 -7.34
CA PRO A 507 -29.00 -35.96 -7.05
C PRO A 507 -28.97 -36.42 -5.58
N ARG A 508 -27.77 -36.48 -4.97
CA ARG A 508 -27.59 -36.83 -3.55
C ARG A 508 -28.20 -35.78 -2.64
N LEU A 509 -28.02 -34.49 -2.94
CA LEU A 509 -28.66 -33.41 -2.21
C LEU A 509 -30.19 -33.51 -2.31
N ARG A 510 -30.75 -33.70 -3.51
CA ARG A 510 -32.21 -33.90 -3.68
C ARG A 510 -32.75 -35.07 -2.85
N ALA A 511 -32.04 -36.19 -2.84
CA ALA A 511 -32.41 -37.36 -2.03
C ALA A 511 -32.33 -37.08 -0.52
N ALA A 512 -31.34 -36.30 -0.07
CA ALA A 512 -31.23 -35.86 1.32
C ALA A 512 -32.38 -34.92 1.71
N LEU A 513 -32.72 -33.95 0.87
CA LEU A 513 -33.83 -33.02 1.10
C LEU A 513 -35.19 -33.71 1.15
N LYS A 514 -35.45 -34.69 0.27
CA LYS A 514 -36.67 -35.52 0.34
C LYS A 514 -36.81 -36.26 1.67
N ARG A 515 -35.70 -36.76 2.23
CA ARG A 515 -35.69 -37.41 3.55
C ARG A 515 -35.93 -36.40 4.68
N ALA A 516 -35.36 -35.20 4.60
CA ALA A 516 -35.58 -34.14 5.58
C ALA A 516 -37.05 -33.69 5.62
N HIS A 517 -37.72 -33.59 4.47
CA HIS A 517 -39.14 -33.23 4.39
C HIS A 517 -40.07 -34.41 4.74
N GLY A 518 -39.68 -35.64 4.43
CA GLY A 518 -40.49 -36.85 4.70
C GLY A 518 -40.40 -37.39 6.13
N GLY A 519 -39.47 -36.88 6.96
CA GLY A 519 -39.29 -37.26 8.36
C GLY A 519 -40.11 -36.44 9.36
N GLY A 520 -40.78 -35.37 8.91
CA GLY A 520 -41.71 -34.57 9.70
C GLY A 520 -43.14 -35.01 9.42
N GLY A 521 -43.75 -35.72 10.37
CA GLY A 521 -45.18 -36.00 10.35
C GLY A 521 -45.98 -34.70 10.19
N ALA A 522 -46.94 -34.74 9.28
CA ALA A 522 -47.97 -33.74 9.15
C ALA A 522 -48.77 -33.66 10.46
N GLU A 523 -48.52 -32.65 11.28
CA GLU A 523 -49.49 -32.17 12.27
C GLU A 523 -49.35 -30.66 12.44
N GLU A 524 -50.47 -29.98 12.11
CA GLU A 524 -50.87 -28.62 12.45
C GLU A 524 -49.97 -27.42 12.09
N LEU A 525 -50.36 -26.73 11.01
CA LEU A 525 -50.18 -25.28 10.88
C LEU A 525 -51.52 -24.63 10.48
N THR A 526 -52.50 -24.74 11.38
CA THR A 526 -53.49 -23.68 11.60
C THR A 526 -53.12 -22.96 12.88
N ALA A 527 -52.27 -21.94 12.78
CA ALA A 527 -52.13 -20.94 13.82
C ALA A 527 -51.73 -19.61 13.17
N GLU A 528 -52.57 -18.60 13.38
CA GLU A 528 -52.34 -17.20 13.00
C GLU A 528 -51.03 -16.63 13.61
N PRO A 529 -50.45 -15.57 13.01
CA PRO A 529 -49.17 -15.04 13.43
C PRO A 529 -49.29 -14.27 14.75
N ALA A 530 -48.75 -14.84 15.83
CA ALA A 530 -48.55 -14.11 17.08
C ALA A 530 -47.34 -13.17 16.95
N ALA A 531 -47.58 -11.91 17.26
CA ALA A 531 -46.61 -10.81 17.23
C ALA A 531 -45.46 -10.98 18.23
N GLY A 532 -44.27 -10.56 17.79
CA GLY A 532 -43.26 -9.95 18.66
C GLY A 532 -42.39 -10.88 19.50
N MET A 533 -41.30 -11.38 18.92
CA MET A 533 -40.10 -11.70 19.69
C MET A 533 -39.00 -10.68 19.38
N VAL A 534 -38.76 -9.85 20.37
CA VAL A 534 -37.80 -8.74 20.41
C VAL A 534 -36.37 -9.26 20.23
N MET A 535 -35.60 -8.58 19.38
CA MET A 535 -34.15 -8.76 19.25
C MET A 535 -33.51 -8.71 20.63
N THR A 536 -32.88 -9.81 21.05
CA THR A 536 -31.92 -9.76 22.16
C THR A 536 -30.54 -9.75 21.55
N ASP A 537 -29.93 -8.57 21.51
CA ASP A 537 -28.53 -8.37 21.16
C ASP A 537 -27.63 -9.25 22.04
N LEU A 538 -26.80 -10.08 21.42
CA LEU A 538 -25.76 -10.86 22.11
C LEU A 538 -24.50 -10.05 22.41
N ILE A 539 -24.60 -8.71 22.45
CA ILE A 539 -23.54 -7.83 22.95
C ILE A 539 -24.24 -6.69 23.70
N ALA A 540 -24.46 -6.87 25.01
CA ALA A 540 -24.77 -5.74 25.87
C ALA A 540 -23.50 -4.88 26.01
N PRO A 541 -23.54 -3.57 25.77
CA PRO A 541 -22.42 -2.69 26.10
C PRO A 541 -22.26 -2.68 27.62
N THR A 542 -21.12 -3.15 28.11
CA THR A 542 -20.73 -2.99 29.51
C THR A 542 -20.59 -1.49 29.80
N GLN A 543 -21.64 -0.85 30.29
CA GLN A 543 -21.52 0.50 30.83
C GLN A 543 -20.74 0.44 32.15
N PRO A 544 -19.62 1.15 32.30
CA PRO A 544 -19.05 1.36 33.62
C PRO A 544 -20.01 2.26 34.42
N SER A 545 -20.49 1.73 35.54
CA SER A 545 -21.34 2.45 36.50
C SER A 545 -20.58 3.66 37.06
N LEU A 546 -20.92 4.86 36.60
CA LEU A 546 -20.57 6.10 37.30
C LEU A 546 -21.55 6.30 38.48
N PRO A 547 -21.07 6.64 39.68
CA PRO A 547 -21.96 6.90 40.81
C PRO A 547 -22.80 8.15 40.57
N VAL A 548 -24.11 7.97 40.61
CA VAL A 548 -25.11 9.04 40.53
C VAL A 548 -25.03 9.91 41.78
N ILE A 549 -24.65 11.18 41.62
CA ILE A 549 -24.77 12.20 42.66
C ILE A 549 -26.21 12.73 42.61
N PRO A 550 -26.97 12.72 43.72
CA PRO A 550 -28.35 13.21 43.71
C PRO A 550 -28.38 14.73 43.53
N ALA A 551 -29.15 15.18 42.54
CA ALA A 551 -29.45 16.58 42.31
C ALA A 551 -30.34 17.12 43.44
N ASN A 552 -29.72 17.82 44.40
CA ASN A 552 -30.43 18.63 45.36
C ASN A 552 -30.14 20.11 45.08
N GLY A 553 -31.13 20.80 44.54
CA GLY A 553 -31.11 22.25 44.36
C GLY A 553 -31.11 22.96 45.70
N LYS A 554 -29.99 23.63 46.03
CA LYS A 554 -29.97 24.78 46.94
C LYS A 554 -29.03 25.85 46.37
N ARG A 555 -29.61 27.03 46.16
CA ARG A 555 -28.90 28.30 45.95
C ARG A 555 -27.93 28.57 47.11
N ALA A 556 -26.70 28.91 46.79
CA ALA A 556 -25.77 29.67 47.66
C ALA A 556 -24.85 30.48 46.71
N VAL A 557 -25.12 31.76 46.51
CA VAL A 557 -24.45 32.90 47.17
C VAL A 557 -22.95 32.95 46.82
N VAL A 558 -22.64 33.82 45.86
CA VAL A 558 -21.29 34.33 45.55
C VAL A 558 -20.88 35.29 46.68
N PRO A 559 -19.69 35.16 47.30
CA PRO A 559 -19.10 36.27 48.02
C PRO A 559 -18.18 37.06 47.09
N GLU A 560 -18.49 38.35 46.96
CA GLU A 560 -17.58 39.41 46.56
C GLU A 560 -16.23 39.30 47.28
N GLN A 561 -15.14 39.42 46.51
CA GLN A 561 -13.96 40.12 46.99
C GLN A 561 -13.48 41.11 45.92
N GLN A 562 -13.64 42.38 46.29
CA GLN A 562 -13.06 43.56 45.66
C GLN A 562 -11.54 43.54 45.78
N GLY A 563 -10.85 44.04 44.74
CA GLY A 563 -9.40 44.22 44.76
C GLY A 563 -8.89 44.86 43.48
N ALA A 564 -9.10 46.16 43.36
CA ALA A 564 -8.71 47.01 42.24
C ALA A 564 -7.19 47.00 41.94
N ASN A 565 -6.83 47.04 40.65
CA ASN A 565 -6.08 48.15 40.03
C ASN A 565 -5.38 47.71 38.72
N THR A 566 -5.86 48.24 37.61
CA THR A 566 -5.06 48.53 36.41
C THR A 566 -4.42 49.93 36.62
N PRO A 567 -3.32 50.30 35.95
CA PRO A 567 -3.45 50.78 34.57
C PRO A 567 -2.30 50.43 33.60
N ALA A 568 -2.69 50.32 32.33
CA ALA A 568 -2.02 50.76 31.11
C ALA A 568 -0.48 50.71 31.00
N GLN A 569 -0.01 49.89 30.05
CA GLN A 569 0.68 50.32 28.82
C GLN A 569 0.57 49.26 27.73
#